data_AF-A0A521Y3J5-F1
#
_entry.id   AF-A0A521Y3J5-F1
#
_cell.length_a   1.000
_cell.length_b   1.000
_cell.length_c   1.000
_cell.angle_alpha   90.00
_cell.angle_beta   90.00
_cell.angle_gamma   90.00
#
_symmetry.space_group_name_H-M   'P 1'
#
loop_
_entity.id
_entity.type
_entity.pdbx_description
1 polymer ?
#
loop_
_entity_poly.entity_id
_entity_poly.type
_entity_poly.pdbx_seq_one_letter_code
_entity_poly.pdbx_strand_id
1 'polypeptide(L)'
;MHRPSTERAAPPGTWQLLLWVPFVLLLMALGDTALFAVLAAAPAFWGEDWSLLVCAAGPAALLLATLGSSLAEARRLHRGGGGRIARWAGGRLLDEPALAREQRLLAIVDDIASRADLPRPEVYLLEREDMINSFVCGWNNVDVCMVVTRGALERLQPDEL
;
A
#
# COMPACT_ATOMS: atom_id res chain seq x y z
N MET A 1 34.93 18.49 -4.20
CA MET A 1 34.12 18.77 -5.41
C MET A 1 32.67 18.52 -5.05
N HIS A 2 31.93 19.58 -4.76
CA HIS A 2 30.58 19.56 -4.17
C HIS A 2 29.56 19.50 -5.32
N ARG A 3 28.82 18.39 -5.46
CA ARG A 3 27.72 18.30 -6.43
C ARG A 3 26.49 19.03 -5.84
N PRO A 4 25.85 19.93 -6.60
CA PRO A 4 24.63 20.58 -6.13
C PRO A 4 23.51 19.54 -5.99
N SER A 5 22.83 19.58 -4.84
CA SER A 5 21.61 18.84 -4.54
C SER A 5 20.52 19.26 -5.51
N THR A 6 20.14 18.37 -6.42
CA THR A 6 18.98 18.53 -7.27
C THR A 6 17.72 18.53 -6.39
N GLU A 7 17.05 19.68 -6.30
CA GLU A 7 15.64 19.75 -5.89
C GLU A 7 14.86 18.71 -6.69
N ARG A 8 14.33 17.69 -6.01
CA ARG A 8 13.40 16.74 -6.61
C ARG A 8 12.12 17.52 -6.91
N ALA A 9 11.96 17.94 -8.17
CA ALA A 9 10.66 18.34 -8.69
C ALA A 9 9.64 17.23 -8.36
N ALA A 10 8.55 17.60 -7.70
CA ALA A 10 7.46 16.66 -7.42
C ALA A 10 6.99 16.05 -8.75
N PRO A 11 6.77 14.72 -8.82
CA PRO A 11 6.42 14.06 -10.08
C PRO A 11 5.14 14.67 -10.67
N PRO A 12 5.01 14.77 -12.01
CA PRO A 12 3.94 15.51 -12.70
C PRO A 12 2.51 14.94 -12.57
N GLY A 13 2.25 14.06 -11.61
CA GLY A 13 0.93 13.44 -11.35
C GLY A 13 0.20 13.95 -10.09
N THR A 14 0.86 14.72 -9.23
CA THR A 14 0.30 15.10 -7.91
C THR A 14 -0.98 15.93 -8.01
N TRP A 15 -1.11 16.76 -9.05
CA TRP A 15 -2.32 17.56 -9.28
C TRP A 15 -3.53 16.76 -9.73
N GLN A 16 -3.32 15.65 -10.44
CA GLN A 16 -4.40 14.75 -10.84
C GLN A 16 -4.99 14.04 -9.62
N LEU A 17 -4.15 13.68 -8.63
CA LEU A 17 -4.62 13.08 -7.38
C LEU A 17 -5.57 13.98 -6.61
N LEU A 18 -5.34 15.30 -6.61
CA LEU A 18 -6.25 16.27 -5.97
C LEU A 18 -7.62 16.35 -6.64
N LEU A 19 -7.75 15.95 -7.92
CA LEU A 19 -9.02 15.89 -8.62
C LEU A 19 -9.69 14.51 -8.46
N TRP A 20 -8.91 13.43 -8.53
CA TRP A 20 -9.42 12.06 -8.45
C TRP A 20 -9.97 11.71 -7.07
N VAL A 21 -9.33 12.14 -5.99
CA VAL A 21 -9.79 11.85 -4.63
C VAL A 21 -11.21 12.40 -4.39
N PRO A 22 -11.49 13.71 -4.56
CA PRO A 22 -12.85 14.22 -4.34
C PRO A 22 -13.85 13.64 -5.35
N PHE A 23 -13.41 13.33 -6.58
CA PHE A 23 -14.27 12.68 -7.57
C PHE A 23 -14.72 11.27 -7.13
N VAL A 24 -13.79 10.44 -6.64
CA VAL A 24 -14.11 9.11 -6.12
C VAL A 24 -14.99 9.21 -4.88
N LEU A 25 -14.71 10.15 -3.98
CA LEU A 25 -15.56 10.39 -2.80
C LEU A 25 -16.98 10.82 -3.18
N LEU A 26 -17.13 11.64 -4.22
CA LEU A 26 -18.44 12.03 -4.74
C LEU A 26 -19.19 10.83 -5.32
N LEU A 27 -18.55 10.01 -6.15
CA LEU A 27 -19.18 8.80 -6.70
C LEU A 27 -19.65 7.84 -5.61
N MET A 28 -18.85 7.71 -4.56
CA MET A 28 -19.15 6.87 -3.41
C MET A 28 -20.35 7.40 -2.62
N ALA A 29 -20.37 8.72 -2.36
CA ALA A 29 -21.53 9.37 -1.73
C ALA A 29 -22.81 9.26 -2.56
N LEU A 30 -22.71 9.40 -3.88
CA LEU A 30 -23.84 9.19 -4.79
C LEU A 30 -24.34 7.74 -4.76
N GLY A 31 -23.42 6.77 -4.76
CA GLY A 31 -23.74 5.35 -4.65
C GLY A 31 -24.46 5.02 -3.35
N ASP A 32 -23.94 5.48 -2.22
CA ASP A 32 -24.55 5.33 -0.90
C ASP A 32 -25.95 5.97 -0.85
N THR A 33 -26.08 7.19 -1.38
CA THR A 33 -27.37 7.89 -1.44
C THR A 33 -28.39 7.17 -2.32
N ALA A 34 -27.97 6.66 -3.49
CA ALA A 34 -28.83 5.93 -4.40
C ALA A 34 -29.30 4.59 -3.81
N LEU A 35 -28.38 3.83 -3.19
CA LEU A 35 -28.70 2.61 -2.47
C LEU A 35 -29.74 2.89 -1.38
N PHE A 36 -29.55 3.98 -0.63
CA PHE A 36 -30.49 4.37 0.41
C PHE A 36 -31.86 4.77 -0.13
N ALA A 37 -31.92 5.52 -1.22
CA ALA A 37 -33.17 5.88 -1.88
C ALA A 37 -33.94 4.64 -2.36
N VAL A 38 -33.24 3.64 -2.91
CA VAL A 38 -33.84 2.35 -3.32
C VAL A 38 -34.38 1.60 -2.11
N LEU A 39 -33.61 1.51 -1.02
CA LEU A 39 -34.05 0.87 0.22
C LEU A 39 -35.24 1.60 0.88
N ALA A 40 -35.24 2.94 0.88
CA ALA A 40 -36.32 3.77 1.39
C ALA A 40 -37.63 3.59 0.60
N ALA A 41 -37.53 3.39 -0.71
CA ALA A 41 -38.67 3.13 -1.58
C ALA A 41 -39.24 1.70 -1.45
N ALA A 42 -38.58 0.81 -0.72
CA ALA A 42 -39.02 -0.57 -0.53
C ALA A 42 -39.95 -0.69 0.70
N PRO A 43 -41.28 -0.85 0.52
CA PRO A 43 -42.25 -0.82 1.62
C PRO A 43 -42.15 -2.03 2.57
N ALA A 44 -41.40 -3.08 2.18
CA ALA A 44 -41.09 -4.22 3.04
C ALA A 44 -40.18 -3.86 4.23
N PHE A 45 -39.50 -2.70 4.19
CA PHE A 45 -38.50 -2.31 5.18
C PHE A 45 -38.96 -1.22 6.16
N TRP A 46 -40.08 -0.52 5.92
CA TRP A 46 -40.48 0.68 6.68
C TRP A 46 -41.95 0.68 7.13
N GLY A 47 -42.20 1.11 8.37
CA GLY A 47 -43.51 1.60 8.82
C GLY A 47 -43.66 3.12 8.58
N GLU A 48 -44.88 3.64 8.62
CA GLU A 48 -45.30 4.98 8.10
C GLU A 48 -44.54 6.21 8.63
N ASP A 49 -43.79 6.14 9.74
CA ASP A 49 -43.31 7.35 10.45
C ASP A 49 -41.78 7.65 10.39
N TRP A 50 -40.96 6.83 9.75
CA TRP A 50 -39.47 6.92 9.87
C TRP A 50 -38.74 7.65 8.72
N SER A 51 -39.46 8.34 7.83
CA SER A 51 -38.96 8.73 6.50
C SER A 51 -37.85 9.80 6.46
N LEU A 52 -37.86 10.84 7.31
CA LEU A 52 -36.91 11.96 7.19
C LEU A 52 -35.58 11.74 7.91
N LEU A 53 -35.62 11.24 9.16
CA LEU A 53 -34.40 10.98 9.94
C LEU A 53 -33.58 9.87 9.31
N VAL A 54 -34.24 8.83 8.79
CA VAL A 54 -33.52 7.69 8.22
C VAL A 54 -32.95 8.03 6.84
N CYS A 55 -33.69 8.78 5.99
CA CYS A 55 -33.19 9.24 4.69
C CYS A 55 -32.04 10.25 4.79
N ALA A 56 -31.98 11.08 5.83
CA ALA A 56 -30.90 12.05 6.02
C ALA A 56 -29.73 11.48 6.84
N ALA A 57 -30.00 10.77 7.94
CA ALA A 57 -28.96 10.28 8.84
C ALA A 57 -28.31 8.98 8.35
N GLY A 58 -29.03 8.14 7.60
CA GLY A 58 -28.51 6.87 7.09
C GLY A 58 -27.32 7.03 6.13
N PRO A 59 -27.45 7.82 5.04
CA PRO A 59 -26.35 8.07 4.12
C PRO A 59 -25.17 8.76 4.80
N ALA A 60 -25.42 9.74 5.68
CA ALA A 60 -24.38 10.42 6.42
C ALA A 60 -23.61 9.46 7.35
N ALA A 61 -24.31 8.55 8.05
CA ALA A 61 -23.69 7.55 8.90
C ALA A 61 -22.85 6.55 8.09
N LEU A 62 -23.34 6.09 6.93
CA LEU A 62 -22.62 5.17 6.05
C LEU A 62 -21.36 5.83 5.46
N LEU A 63 -21.47 7.09 5.03
CA LEU A 63 -20.34 7.87 4.57
C LEU A 63 -19.28 8.03 5.66
N LEU A 64 -19.69 8.41 6.88
CA LEU A 64 -18.78 8.52 8.01
C LEU A 64 -18.14 7.18 8.38
N ALA A 65 -18.91 6.09 8.35
CA ALA A 65 -18.39 4.74 8.60
C ALA A 65 -17.33 4.36 7.56
N THR A 66 -17.56 4.68 6.29
CA THR A 66 -16.63 4.29 5.22
C THR A 66 -15.40 5.18 5.14
N LEU A 67 -15.56 6.48 5.37
CA LEU A 67 -14.42 7.39 5.56
C LEU A 67 -13.61 6.99 6.80
N GLY A 68 -14.28 6.65 7.89
CA GLY A 68 -13.67 6.18 9.13
C GLY A 68 -12.89 4.88 8.93
N SER A 69 -13.45 3.90 8.22
CA SER A 69 -12.79 2.63 7.92
C SER A 69 -11.61 2.82 6.97
N SER A 70 -11.75 3.64 5.93
CA SER A 70 -10.68 3.97 4.99
C SER A 70 -9.52 4.68 5.70
N LEU A 71 -9.81 5.66 6.56
CA LEU A 71 -8.80 6.36 7.35
C LEU A 71 -8.14 5.44 8.39
N ALA A 72 -8.92 4.56 9.02
CA ALA A 72 -8.38 3.56 9.93
C ALA A 72 -7.44 2.60 9.19
N GLU A 73 -7.79 2.16 7.99
CA GLU A 73 -6.95 1.27 7.18
C GLU A 73 -5.72 1.98 6.64
N ALA A 74 -5.83 3.23 6.18
CA ALA A 74 -4.69 4.05 5.79
C ALA A 74 -3.71 4.24 6.96
N ARG A 75 -4.22 4.54 8.16
CA ARG A 75 -3.41 4.64 9.39
C ARG A 75 -2.80 3.31 9.76
N ARG A 76 -3.54 2.20 9.63
CA ARG A 76 -2.99 0.86 9.79
C ARG A 76 -1.83 0.72 8.83
N LEU A 77 -2.03 0.96 7.52
CA LEU A 77 -1.05 0.81 6.43
C LEU A 77 0.24 1.63 6.67
N HIS A 78 0.10 2.85 7.18
CA HIS A 78 1.23 3.68 7.61
C HIS A 78 2.01 3.07 8.77
N ARG A 79 1.34 2.60 9.83
CA ARG A 79 2.00 2.12 11.07
C ARG A 79 2.79 0.82 10.92
N GLY A 80 2.48 0.01 9.93
CA GLY A 80 3.12 -1.31 9.73
C GLY A 80 4.25 -1.28 8.70
N GLY A 81 4.64 -0.07 8.24
CA GLY A 81 5.78 0.14 7.36
C GLY A 81 5.67 -0.55 6.00
N GLY A 82 6.78 -0.58 5.28
CA GLY A 82 6.91 -1.38 4.07
C GLY A 82 6.73 -2.88 4.35
N GLY A 83 7.26 -3.39 5.47
CA GLY A 83 7.27 -4.82 5.78
C GLY A 83 5.88 -5.48 5.78
N ARG A 84 4.81 -4.75 6.12
CA ARG A 84 3.44 -5.29 5.95
C ARG A 84 3.05 -5.48 4.48
N ILE A 85 3.43 -4.56 3.59
CA ILE A 85 3.16 -4.70 2.14
C ILE A 85 3.86 -5.95 1.62
N ALA A 86 5.11 -6.17 2.03
CA ALA A 86 5.85 -7.37 1.67
C ALA A 86 5.16 -8.65 2.16
N ARG A 87 4.71 -8.69 3.42
CA ARG A 87 3.95 -9.83 3.96
C ARG A 87 2.60 -10.05 3.27
N TRP A 88 1.89 -8.98 2.90
CA TRP A 88 0.64 -9.07 2.14
C TRP A 88 0.85 -9.61 0.73
N ALA A 89 1.98 -9.30 0.11
CA ALA A 89 2.38 -9.90 -1.16
C ALA A 89 2.76 -11.40 -1.01
N GLY A 90 2.80 -11.94 0.21
CA GLY A 90 3.20 -13.32 0.49
C GLY A 90 4.70 -13.49 0.74
N GLY A 91 5.43 -12.39 0.98
CA GLY A 91 6.87 -12.41 1.24
C GLY A 91 7.21 -12.94 2.62
N ARG A 92 8.19 -13.84 2.67
CA ARG A 92 8.84 -14.29 3.91
C ARG A 92 10.02 -13.38 4.23
N LEU A 93 10.11 -12.88 5.46
CA LEU A 93 11.27 -12.11 5.93
C LEU A 93 12.52 -12.99 5.93
N LEU A 94 13.60 -12.50 5.32
CA LEU A 94 14.92 -13.14 5.30
C LEU A 94 15.77 -12.60 6.46
N ASP A 95 15.46 -13.04 7.67
CA ASP A 95 16.29 -12.73 8.86
C ASP A 95 17.35 -13.83 9.06
N GLU A 96 16.93 -15.08 8.95
CA GLU A 96 17.80 -16.26 9.03
C GLU A 96 17.82 -16.99 7.67
N PRO A 97 18.82 -16.71 6.80
CA PRO A 97 18.91 -17.33 5.48
C PRO A 97 19.34 -18.80 5.58
N ALA A 98 18.51 -19.71 5.09
CA ALA A 98 18.76 -21.15 5.10
C ALA A 98 19.61 -21.61 3.90
N LEU A 99 19.56 -20.86 2.80
CA LEU A 99 20.22 -21.19 1.53
C LEU A 99 21.40 -20.25 1.25
N ALA A 100 22.45 -20.76 0.61
CA ALA A 100 23.61 -19.95 0.21
C ALA A 100 23.24 -18.77 -0.70
N ARG A 101 22.18 -18.92 -1.52
CA ARG A 101 21.66 -17.83 -2.37
C ARG A 101 21.04 -16.70 -1.55
N GLU A 102 20.30 -17.04 -0.49
CA GLU A 102 19.70 -16.06 0.41
C GLU A 102 20.76 -15.29 1.20
N GLN A 103 21.79 -16.00 1.71
CA GLN A 103 22.94 -15.37 2.36
C GLN A 103 23.66 -14.39 1.43
N ARG A 104 23.84 -14.79 0.16
CA ARG A 104 24.43 -13.94 -0.86
C ARG A 104 23.58 -12.70 -1.12
N LEU A 105 22.26 -12.84 -1.27
CA LEU A 105 21.36 -11.71 -1.46
C LEU A 105 21.49 -10.71 -0.31
N LEU A 106 21.46 -11.17 0.94
CA LEU A 106 21.62 -10.30 2.11
C LEU A 106 22.99 -9.61 2.11
N ALA A 107 24.07 -10.30 1.76
CA ALA A 107 25.40 -9.70 1.67
C ALA A 107 25.50 -8.62 0.58
N ILE A 108 24.87 -8.83 -0.58
CA ILE A 108 24.82 -7.83 -1.66
C ILE A 108 24.04 -6.60 -1.21
N VAL A 109 22.86 -6.81 -0.60
CA VAL A 109 22.03 -5.71 -0.08
C VAL A 109 22.78 -4.90 0.98
N ASP A 110 23.54 -5.56 1.85
CA ASP A 110 24.34 -4.91 2.90
C ASP A 110 25.46 -4.05 2.31
N ASP A 111 26.19 -4.56 1.32
CA ASP A 111 27.25 -3.81 0.64
C ASP A 111 26.67 -2.60 -0.12
N ILE A 112 25.55 -2.76 -0.83
CA ILE A 112 24.88 -1.65 -1.54
C ILE A 112 24.37 -0.60 -0.55
N ALA A 113 23.69 -1.01 0.53
CA ALA A 113 23.18 -0.09 1.54
C ALA A 113 24.31 0.69 2.22
N SER A 114 25.41 0.02 2.56
CA SER A 114 26.59 0.65 3.16
C SER A 114 27.24 1.67 2.23
N ARG A 115 27.38 1.35 0.93
CA ARG A 115 27.95 2.29 -0.05
C ARG A 115 27.03 3.48 -0.35
N ALA A 116 25.72 3.28 -0.24
CA ALA A 116 24.72 4.30 -0.47
C ALA A 116 24.44 5.19 0.76
N ASP A 117 25.06 4.90 1.91
CA ASP A 117 24.77 5.55 3.20
C ASP A 117 23.27 5.48 3.56
N LEU A 118 22.65 4.34 3.25
CA LEU A 118 21.26 4.04 3.55
C LEU A 118 21.16 3.04 4.70
N PRO A 119 20.13 3.14 5.56
CA PRO A 119 19.87 2.09 6.52
C PRO A 119 19.59 0.77 5.80
N ARG A 120 20.01 -0.34 6.40
CA ARG A 120 19.78 -1.68 5.86
C ARG A 120 18.27 -1.93 5.74
N PRO A 121 17.73 -2.18 4.54
CA PRO A 121 16.32 -2.47 4.38
C PRO A 121 15.99 -3.89 4.85
N GLU A 122 14.75 -4.12 5.28
CA GLU A 122 14.24 -5.47 5.50
C GLU A 122 14.11 -6.19 4.15
N VAL A 123 14.66 -7.41 4.02
CA VAL A 123 14.60 -8.17 2.77
C VAL A 123 13.56 -9.29 2.88
N TYR A 124 12.67 -9.39 1.91
CA TYR A 124 11.63 -10.41 1.84
C TYR A 124 11.75 -11.23 0.55
N LEU A 125 11.49 -12.54 0.67
CA LEU A 125 11.49 -13.48 -0.45
C LEU A 125 10.07 -13.93 -0.78
N LEU A 126 9.67 -13.78 -2.05
CA LEU A 126 8.46 -14.38 -2.61
C LEU A 126 8.81 -15.77 -3.16
N GLU A 127 8.67 -16.79 -2.31
CA GLU A 127 9.07 -18.17 -2.62
C GLU A 127 8.22 -18.82 -3.72
N ARG A 128 6.97 -18.37 -3.87
CA ARG A 128 6.00 -18.97 -4.80
C ARG A 128 6.04 -18.33 -6.19
N GLU A 129 6.84 -17.29 -6.38
CA GLU A 129 6.90 -16.51 -7.61
C GLU A 129 8.15 -16.86 -8.43
N ASP A 130 7.92 -17.41 -9.62
CA ASP A 130 8.98 -17.90 -10.50
C ASP A 130 9.41 -16.87 -11.55
N MET A 131 8.69 -15.75 -11.69
CA MET A 131 9.12 -14.66 -12.56
C MET A 131 10.32 -13.94 -11.95
N ILE A 132 11.16 -13.34 -12.80
CA ILE A 132 12.26 -12.49 -12.35
C ILE A 132 11.67 -11.12 -12.02
N ASN A 133 11.57 -10.81 -10.73
CA ASN A 133 11.10 -9.51 -10.25
C ASN A 133 11.69 -9.15 -8.88
N SER A 134 11.83 -7.86 -8.63
CA SER A 134 12.11 -7.28 -7.32
C SER A 134 11.44 -5.90 -7.23
N PHE A 135 11.03 -5.51 -6.03
CA PHE A 135 10.46 -4.19 -5.78
C PHE A 135 10.79 -3.70 -4.38
N VAL A 136 10.75 -2.38 -4.21
CA VAL A 136 11.05 -1.72 -2.94
C VAL A 136 9.78 -1.04 -2.43
N CYS A 137 9.50 -1.22 -1.15
CA CYS A 137 8.29 -0.78 -0.47
C CYS A 137 8.64 0.01 0.79
N GLY A 138 7.94 1.10 1.09
CA GLY A 138 8.21 1.88 2.30
C GLY A 138 7.59 3.27 2.26
N TRP A 139 7.41 3.87 3.44
CA TRP A 139 6.83 5.21 3.58
C TRP A 139 7.88 6.31 3.70
N ASN A 140 9.04 5.99 4.25
CA ASN A 140 10.18 6.87 4.46
C ASN A 140 11.47 6.05 4.33
N ASN A 141 12.64 6.69 4.37
CA ASN A 141 13.94 6.00 4.22
C ASN A 141 14.28 5.03 5.37
N VAL A 142 13.54 5.07 6.48
CA VAL A 142 13.77 4.21 7.66
C VAL A 142 12.90 2.95 7.60
N ASP A 143 11.70 3.04 7.03
CA ASP A 143 10.72 1.94 6.92
C ASP A 143 10.72 1.29 5.53
N VAL A 144 11.91 1.06 4.96
CA VAL A 144 12.09 0.48 3.63
C VAL A 144 12.25 -1.04 3.71
N CYS A 145 11.51 -1.76 2.86
CA CYS A 145 11.70 -3.16 2.54
C CYS A 145 12.07 -3.35 1.08
N MET A 146 12.88 -4.37 0.81
CA MET A 146 13.13 -4.91 -0.51
C MET A 146 12.48 -6.29 -0.61
N VAL A 147 11.70 -6.50 -1.66
CA VAL A 147 11.06 -7.79 -1.94
C VAL A 147 11.68 -8.36 -3.21
N VAL A 148 12.13 -9.60 -3.14
CA VAL A 148 12.75 -10.32 -4.25
C VAL A 148 11.97 -11.60 -4.48
N THR A 149 11.80 -11.99 -5.74
CA THR A 149 11.16 -13.26 -6.12
C THR A 149 12.14 -14.42 -6.11
N ARG A 150 11.64 -15.64 -5.89
CA ARG A 150 12.45 -16.85 -6.06
C ARG A 150 13.04 -16.92 -7.47
N GLY A 151 12.26 -16.55 -8.48
CA GLY A 151 12.70 -16.50 -9.87
C GLY A 151 13.92 -15.61 -10.10
N ALA A 152 13.98 -14.43 -9.48
CA ALA A 152 15.14 -13.55 -9.51
C ALA A 152 16.33 -14.16 -8.76
N LEU A 153 16.12 -14.65 -7.53
CA LEU A 153 17.16 -15.22 -6.68
C LEU A 153 17.85 -16.44 -7.29
N GLU A 154 17.11 -17.26 -8.06
CA GLU A 154 17.65 -18.48 -8.65
C GLU A 154 18.32 -18.27 -10.01
N ARG A 155 17.89 -17.26 -10.78
CA ARG A 155 18.30 -17.08 -12.18
C ARG A 155 19.31 -15.96 -12.41
N LEU A 156 19.32 -14.94 -11.56
CA LEU A 156 20.24 -13.80 -11.71
C LEU A 156 21.59 -14.08 -11.06
N GLN A 157 22.65 -13.64 -11.71
CA GLN A 157 24.00 -13.63 -11.15
C GLN A 157 24.17 -12.46 -10.16
N PRO A 158 25.20 -12.48 -9.30
CA PRO A 158 25.41 -11.45 -8.28
C PRO A 158 25.48 -10.02 -8.84
N ASP A 159 26.06 -9.86 -10.02
CA ASP A 159 26.21 -8.56 -10.69
C ASP A 159 24.93 -8.12 -11.43
N GLU A 160 23.98 -9.04 -11.63
CA GLU A 160 22.70 -8.81 -12.29
C GLU A 160 21.55 -8.61 -11.29
N LEU A 161 21.78 -8.95 -10.02
CA LEU A 161 20.83 -8.88 -8.90
C LEU A 161 20.89 -7.50 -8.23
#